data_AF-A0A662XG75-F1
#
_entry.id   AF-A0A662XG75-F1
#
_cell.length_a   1.000
_cell.length_b   1.000
_cell.length_c   1.000
_cell.angle_alpha   90.00
_cell.angle_beta   90.00
_cell.angle_gamma   90.00
#
_symmetry.space_group_name_H-M   'P 1'
#
loop_
_entity.id
_entity.type
_entity.pdbx_description
1 polymer ?
#
loop_
_entity_poly.entity_id
_entity_poly.type
_entity_poly.pdbx_seq_one_letter_code
_entity_poly.pdbx_strand_id
1 'polypeptide(L)'
;MEMAGVEGDKARVDADTVPAPTRYTFLELKEAQRICGLKMTAAALRECGTASAAQKEIFRAHVSDLCATIFSAALRKYNPEDKEDVAPVDEETAAQLAALETKLKEKEAAVKKLRERVRNLMCVYECAMQLLA
;
A
#
# COMPACT_ATOMS: atom_id res chain seq x y z
N MET A 1 -42.27 -44.82 0.44
CA MET A 1 -42.79 -43.56 1.01
C MET A 1 -41.96 -43.29 2.25
N GLU A 2 -41.33 -42.10 2.30
CA GLU A 2 -40.64 -41.51 3.45
C GLU A 2 -39.31 -42.11 3.91
N MET A 3 -38.31 -41.34 4.36
CA MET A 3 -37.63 -40.15 3.85
C MET A 3 -36.31 -40.10 4.63
N ALA A 4 -35.30 -39.48 4.03
CA ALA A 4 -33.93 -39.37 4.52
C ALA A 4 -33.79 -38.71 5.90
N GLY A 5 -32.72 -39.07 6.62
CA GLY A 5 -32.26 -38.39 7.82
C GLY A 5 -30.75 -38.59 7.99
N VAL A 6 -29.96 -37.97 7.12
CA VAL A 6 -28.50 -37.86 7.29
C VAL A 6 -28.27 -36.80 8.37
N GLU A 7 -27.97 -37.22 9.59
CA GLU A 7 -27.47 -36.31 10.62
C GLU A 7 -26.05 -35.88 10.23
N GLY A 8 -25.98 -34.66 9.70
CA GLY A 8 -24.74 -33.97 9.43
C GLY A 8 -23.95 -33.77 10.71
N ASP A 9 -22.77 -34.36 10.72
CA ASP A 9 -21.71 -34.18 11.70
C ASP A 9 -21.31 -32.70 11.74
N LYS A 10 -22.02 -31.92 12.58
CA LYS A 10 -21.63 -30.55 12.91
C LYS A 10 -20.41 -30.65 13.81
N ALA A 11 -19.23 -30.70 13.19
CA ALA A 11 -17.99 -30.29 13.82
C ALA A 11 -18.16 -28.83 14.31
N ARG A 12 -18.68 -28.68 15.53
CA ARG A 12 -18.48 -27.49 16.34
C ARG A 12 -16.97 -27.36 16.49
N VAL A 13 -16.39 -26.42 15.75
CA VAL A 13 -15.04 -25.95 16.04
C VAL A 13 -15.17 -25.22 17.37
N ASP A 14 -14.89 -25.92 18.46
CA ASP A 14 -14.82 -25.34 19.79
C ASP A 14 -13.81 -24.20 19.77
N ALA A 15 -14.32 -22.98 19.88
CA ALA A 15 -13.57 -21.74 19.75
C ALA A 15 -12.73 -21.38 20.99
N ASP A 16 -12.67 -22.26 22.01
CA ASP A 16 -12.21 -21.91 23.36
C ASP A 16 -10.98 -22.69 23.87
N THR A 17 -10.21 -23.29 22.97
CA THR A 17 -8.81 -23.60 23.26
C THR A 17 -7.95 -22.84 22.28
N VAL A 18 -7.80 -21.53 22.52
CA VAL A 18 -6.82 -20.70 21.81
C VAL A 18 -5.46 -21.03 22.43
N PRO A 19 -4.60 -21.85 21.79
CA PRO A 19 -3.17 -21.81 22.14
C PRO A 19 -2.72 -20.36 22.01
N ALA A 20 -1.95 -19.88 22.99
CA ALA A 20 -1.42 -18.51 23.01
C ALA A 20 -1.05 -18.08 21.59
N PRO A 21 -1.53 -16.91 21.11
CA PRO A 21 -1.45 -16.58 19.68
C PRO A 21 0.01 -16.61 19.28
N THR A 22 0.40 -17.64 18.53
CA THR A 22 1.69 -17.71 17.87
C THR A 22 1.69 -16.54 16.92
N ARG A 23 2.40 -15.47 17.30
CA ARG A 23 2.50 -14.25 16.49
C ARG A 23 2.99 -14.66 15.11
N TYR A 24 2.27 -14.22 14.07
CA TYR A 24 2.74 -14.44 12.72
C TYR A 24 3.93 -13.51 12.46
N THR A 25 5.01 -14.06 11.92
CA THR A 25 6.12 -13.25 11.45
C THR A 25 5.69 -12.40 10.26
N PHE A 26 6.34 -11.26 10.06
CA PHE A 26 6.09 -10.40 8.89
C PHE A 26 6.21 -11.16 7.56
N LEU A 27 7.21 -12.04 7.46
CA LEU A 27 7.43 -12.86 6.26
C LEU A 27 6.28 -13.85 6.01
N GLU A 28 5.81 -14.52 7.05
CA GLU A 28 4.65 -15.43 6.94
C GLU A 28 3.39 -14.69 6.49
N LEU A 29 3.15 -13.49 7.03
CA LEU A 29 2.00 -12.67 6.65
C LEU A 29 2.11 -12.13 5.24
N LYS A 30 3.30 -11.70 4.82
CA LYS A 30 3.54 -11.24 3.44
C LYS A 30 3.38 -12.37 2.44
N GLU A 31 3.86 -13.56 2.78
CA GLU A 31 3.68 -14.73 1.92
C GLU A 31 2.21 -15.16 1.84
N ALA A 32 1.50 -15.16 2.97
CA ALA A 32 0.07 -15.42 3.01
C ALA A 32 -0.73 -14.38 2.21
N GLN A 33 -0.38 -13.09 2.31
CA GLN A 33 -0.98 -12.01 1.52
C GLN A 33 -0.76 -12.25 0.02
N ARG A 34 0.46 -12.61 -0.39
CA ARG A 34 0.83 -12.90 -1.78
C ARG A 34 0.04 -14.10 -2.34
N ILE A 35 0.01 -15.21 -1.61
CA ILE A 35 -0.72 -16.41 -2.01
C ILE A 35 -2.22 -16.12 -2.12
N CYS A 36 -2.78 -15.38 -1.16
CA CYS A 36 -4.18 -14.99 -1.16
C CYS A 36 -4.52 -14.15 -2.39
N GLY A 37 -3.72 -13.11 -2.68
CA GLY A 37 -3.92 -12.26 -3.85
C GLY A 37 -3.88 -13.03 -5.17
N LEU A 38 -2.94 -13.97 -5.32
CA LEU A 38 -2.86 -14.82 -6.49
C LEU A 38 -4.07 -15.74 -6.65
N LYS A 39 -4.49 -16.41 -5.56
CA LYS A 39 -5.65 -17.32 -5.57
C LYS A 39 -6.95 -16.57 -5.85
N MET A 40 -7.16 -15.42 -5.19
CA MET A 40 -8.35 -14.59 -5.40
C MET A 40 -8.39 -14.01 -6.81
N THR A 41 -7.26 -13.55 -7.35
CA THR A 41 -7.19 -13.11 -8.75
C THR A 41 -7.54 -14.24 -9.70
N ALA A 42 -6.94 -15.42 -9.52
CA ALA A 42 -7.21 -16.57 -10.38
C ALA A 42 -8.68 -17.01 -10.29
N ALA A 43 -9.27 -16.99 -9.10
CA ALA A 43 -10.69 -17.29 -8.91
C ALA A 43 -11.58 -16.25 -9.62
N ALA A 44 -11.35 -14.96 -9.40
CA ALA A 44 -12.11 -13.89 -10.03
C ALA A 44 -12.03 -13.94 -11.56
N LEU A 45 -10.84 -14.20 -12.12
CA LEU A 45 -10.66 -14.32 -13.56
C LEU A 45 -11.32 -15.57 -14.16
N ARG A 46 -11.44 -16.66 -13.40
CA ARG A 46 -12.22 -17.84 -13.84
C ARG A 46 -13.71 -17.52 -13.92
N GLU A 47 -14.25 -16.82 -12.91
CA GLU A 47 -15.66 -16.42 -12.88
C GLU A 47 -16.01 -15.37 -13.94
N CYS A 48 -15.10 -14.44 -14.25
CA CYS A 48 -15.30 -13.44 -15.29
C CYS A 48 -15.32 -14.03 -16.73
N GLY A 49 -14.87 -15.28 -16.93
CA GLY A 49 -14.85 -15.95 -18.22
C GLY A 49 -13.85 -15.33 -19.21
N THR A 50 -14.22 -14.22 -19.85
CA THR A 50 -13.36 -13.47 -20.78
C THR A 50 -13.09 -12.06 -20.25
N ALA A 51 -11.80 -11.73 -20.12
CA ALA A 51 -11.34 -10.40 -19.72
C ALA A 51 -10.17 -9.98 -20.61
N SER A 52 -10.17 -8.72 -21.03
CA SER A 52 -9.05 -8.12 -21.75
C SER A 52 -7.78 -8.08 -20.89
N ALA A 53 -6.62 -7.88 -21.51
CA ALA A 53 -5.36 -7.74 -20.77
C ALA A 53 -5.42 -6.59 -19.74
N ALA A 54 -6.00 -5.44 -20.13
CA ALA A 54 -6.18 -4.31 -19.23
C ALA A 54 -7.11 -4.63 -18.06
N GLN A 55 -8.23 -5.32 -18.31
CA GLN A 55 -9.15 -5.73 -17.25
C GLN A 55 -8.47 -6.69 -16.26
N LYS A 56 -7.67 -7.63 -16.75
CA LYS A 56 -6.90 -8.56 -15.90
C LYS A 56 -5.95 -7.83 -14.96
N GLU A 57 -5.26 -6.79 -15.43
CA GLU A 57 -4.37 -5.99 -14.57
C GLU A 57 -5.13 -5.13 -13.56
N ILE A 58 -6.26 -4.54 -13.97
CA ILE A 58 -7.12 -3.78 -13.04
C ILE A 58 -7.62 -4.71 -11.93
N PHE A 59 -8.09 -5.92 -12.28
CA PHE A 59 -8.53 -6.92 -11.30
C PHE A 59 -7.41 -7.34 -10.35
N ARG A 60 -6.20 -7.61 -10.86
CA ARG A 60 -5.04 -7.92 -10.02
C ARG A 60 -4.74 -6.82 -9.02
N ALA A 61 -4.73 -5.57 -9.48
CA ALA A 61 -4.47 -4.42 -8.61
C ALA A 61 -5.53 -4.32 -7.50
N HIS A 62 -6.81 -4.45 -7.84
CA HIS A 62 -7.91 -4.38 -6.86
C HIS A 62 -7.89 -5.53 -5.86
N VAL A 63 -7.65 -6.75 -6.32
CA VAL A 63 -7.53 -7.92 -5.44
C VAL A 63 -6.32 -7.78 -4.51
N SER A 64 -5.19 -7.30 -5.02
CA SER A 64 -3.99 -7.06 -4.23
C SER A 64 -4.23 -6.03 -3.13
N ASP A 65 -4.90 -4.92 -3.44
CA ASP A 65 -5.22 -3.85 -2.49
C ASP A 65 -6.20 -4.32 -1.41
N LEU A 66 -7.21 -5.10 -1.80
CA LEU A 66 -8.14 -5.74 -0.88
C LEU A 66 -7.42 -6.70 0.08
N CYS A 67 -6.56 -7.57 -0.45
CA CYS A 67 -5.74 -8.47 0.39
C CYS A 67 -4.83 -7.68 1.33
N ALA A 68 -4.20 -6.59 0.86
CA ALA A 68 -3.36 -5.74 1.71
C ALA A 68 -4.16 -5.14 2.88
N THR A 69 -5.37 -4.66 2.62
CA THR A 69 -6.25 -4.06 3.63
C THR A 69 -6.66 -5.09 4.68
N ILE A 70 -7.10 -6.29 4.26
CA ILE A 70 -7.53 -7.36 5.17
C ILE A 70 -6.36 -7.83 6.04
N PHE A 71 -5.19 -8.05 5.44
CA PHE A 71 -4.01 -8.50 6.18
C PHE A 71 -3.49 -7.43 7.14
N SER A 72 -3.58 -6.15 6.78
CA SER A 72 -3.24 -5.03 7.69
C SER A 72 -4.19 -4.97 8.89
N ALA A 73 -5.48 -5.21 8.69
CA ALA A 73 -6.45 -5.27 9.78
C ALA A 73 -6.23 -6.49 10.69
N ALA A 74 -5.90 -7.65 10.09
CA ALA A 74 -5.55 -8.86 10.84
C ALA A 74 -4.27 -8.64 11.67
N LEU A 75 -3.26 -8.00 11.09
CA LEU A 75 -2.02 -7.62 11.75
C LEU A 75 -2.29 -6.77 13.00
N ARG A 76 -3.07 -5.69 12.88
CA ARG A 76 -3.41 -4.83 14.03
C ARG A 76 -4.15 -5.58 15.14
N LYS A 77 -4.94 -6.59 14.80
CA LYS A 77 -5.74 -7.37 15.75
C LYS A 77 -4.95 -8.48 16.44
N TYR A 78 -4.06 -9.17 15.70
CA TYR A 78 -3.38 -10.37 16.17
C TYR A 78 -1.88 -10.16 16.44
N ASN A 79 -1.33 -9.00 16.09
CA ASN A 79 0.06 -8.61 16.34
C ASN A 79 0.14 -7.12 16.81
N PRO A 80 -0.45 -6.77 17.97
CA PRO A 80 -0.49 -5.38 18.45
C PRO A 80 0.90 -4.80 18.74
N GLU A 81 1.03 -3.49 18.53
CA GLU A 81 2.25 -2.65 18.29
C GLU A 81 3.45 -2.80 19.23
N ASP A 82 3.37 -3.49 20.36
CA ASP A 82 4.47 -3.44 21.35
C ASP A 82 5.77 -4.09 20.88
N LYS A 83 5.76 -4.93 19.83
CA LYS A 83 6.99 -5.46 19.19
C LYS A 83 6.72 -5.88 17.74
N GLU A 84 6.57 -4.94 16.82
CA GLU A 84 6.99 -5.24 15.46
C GLU A 84 8.53 -5.23 15.46
N ASP A 85 9.16 -6.38 15.16
CA ASP A 85 10.48 -6.36 14.55
C ASP A 85 10.28 -5.81 13.13
N VAL A 86 10.04 -4.49 13.05
CA VAL A 86 10.14 -3.76 11.80
C VAL A 86 11.56 -4.04 11.33
N ALA A 87 11.71 -4.61 10.13
CA ALA A 87 13.04 -4.84 9.55
C ALA A 87 13.86 -3.56 9.78
N PRO A 88 15.06 -3.64 10.38
CA PRO A 88 15.84 -2.45 10.69
C PRO A 88 15.90 -1.62 9.43
N VAL A 89 15.43 -0.37 9.52
CA VAL A 89 15.51 0.56 8.40
C VAL A 89 16.97 0.53 7.99
N ASP A 90 17.23 0.06 6.78
CA ASP A 90 18.59 -0.03 6.25
C ASP A 90 19.21 1.36 6.41
N GLU A 91 20.22 1.47 7.27
CA GLU A 91 20.79 2.76 7.69
C GLU A 91 21.25 3.57 6.47
N GLU A 92 21.64 2.86 5.40
CA GLU A 92 21.93 3.43 4.09
C GLU A 92 20.71 4.13 3.48
N THR A 93 19.55 3.47 3.44
CA THR A 93 18.31 4.05 2.92
C THR A 93 17.79 5.22 3.76
N ALA A 94 17.92 5.16 5.08
CA ALA A 94 17.56 6.26 5.98
C ALA A 94 18.45 7.49 5.74
N ALA A 95 19.76 7.28 5.61
CA ALA A 95 20.72 8.34 5.31
C ALA A 95 20.47 8.95 3.91
N GLN A 96 20.17 8.13 2.91
CA GLN A 96 19.83 8.58 1.57
C GLN A 96 18.55 9.42 1.55
N LEU A 97 17.50 9.01 2.28
CA LEU A 97 16.26 9.78 2.42
C LEU A 97 16.52 11.15 3.04
N ALA A 98 17.25 11.20 4.16
CA ALA A 98 17.59 12.46 4.82
C ALA A 98 18.40 13.41 3.91
N ALA A 99 19.34 12.86 3.14
CA ALA A 99 20.13 13.62 2.17
C ALA A 99 19.27 14.15 1.01
N LEU A 100 18.32 13.36 0.52
CA LEU A 100 17.40 13.78 -0.55
C LEU A 100 16.41 14.83 -0.07
N GLU A 101 15.85 14.71 1.13
CA GLU A 101 14.98 15.73 1.72
C GLU A 101 15.68 17.08 1.89
N THR A 102 16.95 17.05 2.32
CA THR A 102 17.76 18.26 2.45
C THR A 102 17.99 18.93 1.09
N LYS A 103 18.39 18.14 0.08
CA LYS A 103 18.56 18.64 -1.30
C LYS A 103 17.25 19.20 -1.88
N LEU A 104 16.12 18.56 -1.58
CA LEU A 104 14.81 19.02 -2.05
C LEU A 104 14.49 20.41 -1.49
N LYS A 105 14.66 20.62 -0.17
CA LYS A 105 14.46 21.92 0.47
C LYS A 105 15.37 23.01 -0.09
N GLU A 106 16.64 22.69 -0.35
CA GLU A 106 17.58 23.63 -0.98
C GLU A 106 17.14 24.03 -2.39
N LYS A 107 16.70 23.05 -3.21
CA LYS A 107 16.23 23.32 -4.57
C LYS A 107 14.93 24.10 -4.57
N GLU A 108 13.99 23.81 -3.69
CA GLU A 108 12.75 24.58 -3.54
C GLU A 108 13.03 26.04 -3.16
N ALA A 109 13.95 26.27 -2.22
CA ALA A 109 14.37 27.63 -1.86
C ALA A 109 15.04 28.37 -3.04
N ALA A 110 15.87 27.68 -3.82
CA ALA A 110 16.49 28.23 -5.01
C ALA A 110 15.46 28.59 -6.10
N VAL A 111 14.48 27.71 -6.36
CA VAL A 111 13.39 27.98 -7.31
C VAL A 111 12.54 29.16 -6.85
N LYS A 112 12.24 29.27 -5.56
CA LYS A 112 11.49 30.41 -5.00
C LYS A 112 12.23 31.73 -5.25
N LYS A 113 13.53 31.81 -4.92
CA LYS A 113 14.37 32.98 -5.20
C LYS A 113 14.43 33.31 -6.69
N LEU A 114 14.54 32.28 -7.54
CA LEU A 114 14.58 32.49 -9.00
C LEU A 114 13.26 33.06 -9.52
N ARG A 115 12.12 32.55 -9.06
CA ARG A 115 10.79 33.08 -9.42
C ARG A 115 10.62 34.55 -9.03
N GLU A 116 11.08 34.93 -7.85
CA GLU A 116 11.06 36.32 -7.39
C GLU A 116 11.96 37.22 -8.26
N ARG A 117 13.17 36.77 -8.58
CA ARG A 117 14.09 37.52 -9.46
C ARG A 117 13.52 37.71 -10.86
N VAL A 118 12.94 36.66 -11.45
CA VAL A 118 12.31 36.73 -12.78
C VAL A 118 11.13 37.71 -12.77
N ARG A 119 10.28 37.66 -11.73
CA ARG A 119 9.17 38.61 -11.56
C ARG A 119 9.67 40.06 -11.48
N ASN A 120 10.72 40.30 -10.71
CA ASN A 120 11.30 41.65 -10.58
C ASN A 120 11.91 42.14 -11.91
N LEU A 121 12.63 41.28 -12.63
CA LEU A 121 13.16 41.59 -13.96
C LEU A 121 12.05 41.94 -14.94
N MET A 122 10.97 41.14 -15.00
CA MET A 122 9.81 41.41 -15.84
C MET A 122 9.17 42.77 -15.53
N CYS A 123 8.99 43.12 -14.26
CA CYS A 123 8.46 44.42 -13.85
C CYS A 123 9.34 45.59 -14.32
N VAL A 124 10.67 45.45 -14.24
CA VAL A 124 11.61 46.48 -14.72
C VAL A 124 11.53 46.62 -16.24
N TYR A 125 11.46 45.51 -16.97
CA TYR A 125 11.29 45.53 -18.43
C TYR A 125 9.96 46.20 -18.85
N GLU A 126 8.86 45.89 -18.17
CA GLU A 126 7.54 46.50 -18.43
C GLU A 126 7.56 48.02 -18.18
N CYS A 127 8.15 48.48 -17.06
CA CYS A 127 8.32 49.92 -16.80
C CYS A 127 9.22 50.60 -17.85
N ALA A 128 10.32 49.97 -18.26
CA ALA A 128 11.20 50.53 -19.28
C ALA A 128 10.50 50.65 -20.64
N MET A 129 9.69 49.66 -21.01
CA MET A 129 8.90 49.69 -22.25
C MET A 129 7.82 50.78 -22.23
N GLN A 130 7.19 51.05 -21.08
CA GLN A 130 6.21 52.14 -20.94
C GLN A 130 6.83 53.54 -21.02
N LEU A 131 8.09 53.69 -20.60
CA LEU A 131 8.81 54.98 -20.67
C LEU A 131 9.39 55.28 -22.06
N LEU A 132 9.48 54.27 -22.92
CA LEU A 132 9.99 54.38 -24.29
C LEU A 132 8.88 54.42 -25.36
N ALA A 133 7.61 54.28 -24.96
CA ALA A 133 6.43 54.38 -25.81
C ALA A 133 5.79 55.77 -25.70
#